data_AF-A0A6M0BT07-F1
#
_entry.id   AF-A0A6M0BT07-F1
#
_cell.length_a   1.000
_cell.length_b   1.000
_cell.length_c   1.000
_cell.angle_alpha   90.00
_cell.angle_beta   90.00
_cell.angle_gamma   90.00
#
_symmetry.space_group_name_H-M   'P 1'
#
loop_
_entity.id
_entity.type
_entity.pdbx_description
1 polymer ?
#
loop_
_entity_poly.entity_id
_entity_poly.type
_entity_poly.pdbx_seq_one_letter_code
_entity_poly.pdbx_strand_id
1 'polypeptide(L)'
;MAIDRAPGVYVISEDEVGIVYKKFGSPLPSNRQIALNGEMGWQVDTLGPGRHFHSPLSYKVVKQKAIQIDKDEIGLVTANDGASLPTGKMFGKVVEECDDFQDGRAFIKNGGQRGRQLGILRNGIYRINTKLFSVEISKITSIYDYEIGLVEAKDGKPLPIGKTFGDAVECNNFEDEKAFINNGGYRGQQLKILTTGKYAINTELFKIKRVELIKIRVNEVGLVEARDGQPLPLGQNFGKVVECGTFQDAEAFIKNGGQQGNQLAIIPPGIHYINTELFKVHNVPLINIRSGEIGLVIAQDGAELPPGQILAKAVDCDNFQNAEAFLNNGGQQGKQRAILTEG
;
A
#
# COMPACT_ATOMS: atom_id res chain seq x y z
N MET A 1 18.39 5.45 48.55
CA MET A 1 19.15 6.46 49.32
C MET A 1 19.02 7.79 48.56
N ALA A 2 18.44 8.81 49.19
CA ALA A 2 17.90 10.01 48.53
C ALA A 2 18.98 10.98 48.05
N ILE A 3 19.05 11.25 46.74
CA ILE A 3 19.94 12.26 46.13
C ILE A 3 19.13 13.43 45.52
N ASP A 4 17.81 13.47 45.75
CA ASP A 4 16.87 14.42 45.12
C ASP A 4 16.76 15.80 45.83
N ARG A 5 17.76 16.22 46.61
CA ARG A 5 17.62 17.38 47.55
C ARG A 5 18.53 18.58 47.29
N ALA A 6 18.92 18.84 46.04
CA ALA A 6 19.47 20.14 45.67
C ALA A 6 18.45 20.86 44.77
N PRO A 7 17.95 22.05 45.15
CA PRO A 7 17.00 22.80 44.31
C PRO A 7 17.63 23.05 42.93
N GLY A 8 16.95 22.58 41.88
CA GLY A 8 17.38 22.76 40.50
C GLY A 8 18.20 21.62 39.90
N VAL A 9 18.50 20.56 40.65
CA VAL A 9 19.09 19.35 40.08
C VAL A 9 17.99 18.39 39.64
N TYR A 10 18.02 17.99 38.37
CA TYR A 10 17.10 17.01 37.78
C TYR A 10 17.91 15.81 37.31
N VAL A 11 17.65 14.63 37.89
CA VAL A 11 18.22 13.36 37.41
C VAL A 11 17.23 12.70 36.46
N ILE A 12 17.59 12.56 35.19
CA ILE A 12 16.80 11.86 34.18
C ILE A 12 17.29 10.41 34.13
N SER A 13 16.37 9.46 34.28
CA SER A 13 16.69 8.04 34.22
C SER A 13 16.95 7.60 32.78
N GLU A 14 17.54 6.41 32.60
CA GLU A 14 17.79 5.85 31.26
C GLU A 14 16.51 5.72 30.42
N ASP A 15 15.39 5.36 31.05
CA ASP A 15 14.09 5.19 30.39
C ASP A 15 13.23 6.46 30.41
N GLU A 16 13.84 7.62 30.60
CA GLU A 16 13.15 8.91 30.70
C GLU A 16 13.71 9.95 29.72
N VAL A 17 12.88 10.96 29.45
CA VAL A 17 13.23 12.20 28.77
C VAL A 17 12.74 13.38 29.61
N GLY A 18 13.60 14.38 29.79
CA GLY A 18 13.24 15.63 30.47
C GLY A 18 12.77 16.69 29.48
N ILE A 19 11.51 17.09 29.52
CA ILE A 19 10.97 18.17 28.69
C ILE A 19 11.04 19.47 29.47
N VAL A 20 11.72 20.47 28.90
CA VAL A 20 12.02 21.74 29.57
C VAL A 20 10.97 22.80 29.22
N TYR A 21 10.46 23.49 30.23
CA TYR A 21 9.65 24.70 30.08
C TYR A 21 10.37 25.89 30.71
N LYS A 22 10.53 26.98 29.96
CA LYS A 22 11.12 28.24 30.44
C LYS A 22 10.02 29.23 30.83
N LYS A 23 10.08 29.73 32.06
CA LYS A 23 9.03 30.57 32.67
C LYS A 23 9.15 32.06 32.32
N PHE A 24 10.36 32.54 32.03
CA PHE A 24 10.65 33.95 31.80
C PHE A 24 11.55 34.14 30.59
N GLY A 25 11.35 35.20 29.82
CA GLY A 25 12.14 35.53 28.63
C GLY A 25 11.29 36.25 27.59
N SER A 26 11.85 36.42 26.39
CA SER A 26 11.10 36.93 25.24
C SER A 26 9.89 36.02 24.97
N PRO A 27 8.72 36.58 24.63
CA PRO A 27 7.53 35.79 24.35
C PRO A 27 7.73 34.92 23.11
N LEU A 28 7.10 33.75 23.09
CA LEU A 28 7.08 32.90 21.91
C LEU A 28 6.29 33.58 20.78
N PRO A 29 6.76 33.57 19.52
CA PRO A 29 5.98 34.05 18.39
C PRO A 29 4.60 33.36 18.32
N SER A 30 3.56 34.11 18.00
CA SER A 30 2.16 33.62 18.04
C SER A 30 1.86 32.45 17.09
N ASN A 31 2.71 32.23 16.08
CA ASN A 31 2.62 31.14 15.12
C ASN A 31 3.42 29.89 15.51
N ARG A 32 4.04 29.87 16.70
CA ARG A 32 4.84 28.76 17.22
C ARG A 32 4.23 28.19 18.49
N GLN A 33 4.49 26.91 18.75
CA GLN A 33 4.13 26.21 19.98
C GLN A 33 5.37 25.77 20.78
N ILE A 34 6.55 25.73 20.12
CA ILE A 34 7.83 25.31 20.69
C ILE A 34 8.87 26.41 20.53
N ALA A 35 9.57 26.70 21.63
CA ALA A 35 10.67 27.66 21.70
C ALA A 35 11.96 27.06 21.14
N LEU A 36 12.58 27.76 20.19
CA LEU A 36 13.78 27.32 19.47
C LEU A 36 15.04 28.02 20.00
N ASN A 37 14.96 29.25 20.48
CA ASN A 37 16.12 30.08 20.86
C ASN A 37 16.05 30.55 22.31
N GLY A 38 15.39 29.78 23.18
CA GLY A 38 15.26 30.14 24.58
C GLY A 38 14.15 31.16 24.85
N GLU A 39 13.17 31.28 23.98
CA GLU A 39 11.93 32.02 24.25
C GLU A 39 11.18 31.39 25.46
N MET A 40 10.28 32.15 26.06
CA MET A 40 9.37 31.65 27.08
C MET A 40 8.49 30.53 26.50
N GLY A 41 8.30 29.42 27.23
CA GLY A 41 7.47 28.29 26.79
C GLY A 41 8.18 26.94 26.83
N TRP A 42 7.57 25.94 26.19
CA TRP A 42 8.16 24.61 26.00
C TRP A 42 9.36 24.69 25.06
N GLN A 43 10.50 24.19 25.48
CA GLN A 43 11.73 24.23 24.71
C GLN A 43 11.78 23.05 23.74
N VAL A 44 12.46 23.26 22.61
CA VAL A 44 12.67 22.24 21.58
C VAL A 44 13.59 21.12 22.06
N ASP A 45 14.67 21.49 22.76
CA ASP A 45 15.68 20.54 23.24
C ASP A 45 15.16 19.83 24.49
N THR A 46 15.45 18.54 24.57
CA THR A 46 15.14 17.69 25.72
C THR A 46 16.39 17.38 26.52
N LEU A 47 16.20 16.93 27.76
CA LEU A 47 17.26 16.41 28.60
C LEU A 47 17.27 14.89 28.49
N GLY A 48 18.37 14.34 27.97
CA GLY A 48 18.62 12.90 27.99
C GLY A 48 19.00 12.39 29.38
N PRO A 49 19.32 11.10 29.52
CA PRO A 49 19.72 10.49 30.79
C PRO A 49 20.89 11.23 31.46
N GLY A 50 20.89 11.27 32.79
CA GLY A 50 21.95 11.87 33.59
C GLY A 50 21.50 13.04 34.46
N ARG A 51 22.47 13.74 35.03
CA ARG A 51 22.25 14.85 35.97
C ARG A 51 22.30 16.18 35.24
N HIS A 52 21.20 16.94 35.34
CA HIS A 52 21.06 18.25 34.72
C HIS A 52 20.78 19.31 35.78
N PHE A 53 21.26 20.53 35.57
CA PHE A 53 20.97 21.66 36.44
C PHE A 53 20.14 22.71 35.72
N HIS A 54 18.97 23.02 36.25
CA HIS A 54 18.10 24.10 35.79
C HIS A 54 17.51 24.83 37.00
N SER A 55 17.65 26.16 37.06
CA SER A 55 17.08 26.94 38.17
C SER A 55 15.56 26.74 38.25
N PRO A 56 14.99 26.28 39.38
CA PRO A 56 13.54 26.08 39.54
C PRO A 56 12.75 27.39 39.43
N LEU A 57 13.42 28.53 39.66
CA LEU A 57 12.81 29.84 39.52
C LEU A 57 12.51 30.13 38.04
N SER A 58 13.44 29.83 37.14
CA SER A 58 13.34 30.16 35.71
C SER A 58 12.79 29.02 34.86
N TYR A 59 12.87 27.77 35.32
CA TYR A 59 12.53 26.59 34.54
C TYR A 59 11.60 25.62 35.28
N LYS A 60 10.88 24.81 34.52
CA LYS A 60 10.17 23.61 34.97
C LYS A 60 10.59 22.47 34.06
N VAL A 61 11.12 21.39 34.63
CA VAL A 61 11.43 20.16 33.89
C VAL A 61 10.34 19.14 34.19
N VAL A 62 9.74 18.58 33.15
CA VAL A 62 8.79 17.47 33.25
C VAL A 62 9.49 16.22 32.75
N LYS A 63 9.71 15.25 33.65
CA LYS A 63 10.21 13.93 33.27
C LYS A 63 9.07 13.11 32.71
N GLN A 64 9.30 12.43 31.60
CA GLN A 64 8.37 11.49 30.99
C GLN A 64 9.11 10.22 30.63
N LYS A 65 8.39 9.09 30.59
CA LYS A 65 8.96 7.83 30.10
C LYS A 65 9.26 7.94 28.61
N ALA A 66 10.37 7.34 28.19
CA ALA A 66 10.67 7.13 26.80
C ALA A 66 9.56 6.27 26.16
N ILE A 67 9.28 6.52 24.89
CA ILE A 67 8.24 5.81 24.15
C ILE A 67 8.84 4.51 23.67
N GLN A 68 8.32 3.39 24.16
CA GLN A 68 8.69 2.06 23.70
C GLN A 68 7.74 1.63 22.60
N ILE A 69 8.29 1.24 21.45
CA ILE A 69 7.57 0.62 20.34
C ILE A 69 7.99 -0.85 20.31
N ASP A 70 7.07 -1.77 20.58
CA ASP A 70 7.37 -3.19 20.59
C ASP A 70 7.49 -3.78 19.17
N LYS A 71 7.95 -5.03 19.06
CA LYS A 71 8.24 -5.70 17.79
C LYS A 71 7.04 -5.77 16.83
N ASP A 72 5.83 -5.83 17.38
CA ASP A 72 4.58 -5.94 16.63
C ASP A 72 3.81 -4.60 16.57
N GLU A 73 4.53 -3.50 16.73
CA GLU A 73 3.99 -2.15 16.80
C GLU A 73 4.75 -1.17 15.91
N ILE A 74 4.08 -0.06 15.61
CA ILE A 74 4.64 1.12 14.96
C ILE A 74 4.21 2.37 15.74
N GLY A 75 5.02 3.42 15.70
CA GLY A 75 4.64 4.73 16.22
C GLY A 75 4.27 5.69 15.10
N LEU A 76 3.01 6.08 15.02
CA LEU A 76 2.52 7.10 14.09
C LEU A 76 2.75 8.48 14.70
N VAL A 77 3.48 9.35 14.01
CA VAL A 77 3.93 10.64 14.56
C VAL A 77 3.13 11.79 13.99
N THR A 78 2.68 12.70 14.87
CA THR A 78 2.10 14.00 14.51
C THR A 78 2.92 15.12 15.13
N ALA A 79 3.44 16.04 14.31
CA ALA A 79 4.16 17.22 14.78
C ALA A 79 3.20 18.36 15.13
N ASN A 80 3.31 18.91 16.33
CA ASN A 80 2.49 20.01 16.82
C ASN A 80 3.01 21.38 16.36
N ASP A 81 4.29 21.47 15.98
CA ASP A 81 4.95 22.66 15.46
C ASP A 81 5.87 22.31 14.28
N GLY A 82 6.25 23.31 13.49
CA GLY A 82 6.98 23.16 12.24
C GLY A 82 6.48 24.12 11.17
N ALA A 83 7.06 24.02 9.98
CA ALA A 83 6.53 24.70 8.80
C ALA A 83 5.10 24.22 8.51
N SER A 84 4.28 25.07 7.88
CA SER A 84 2.97 24.64 7.41
C SER A 84 3.10 23.59 6.32
N LEU A 85 2.15 22.65 6.27
CA LEU A 85 2.04 21.71 5.15
C LEU A 85 1.78 22.48 3.84
N PRO A 86 2.42 22.08 2.73
CA PRO A 86 2.08 22.60 1.41
C PRO A 86 0.61 22.30 1.08
N THR A 87 -0.03 23.19 0.32
CA THR A 87 -1.41 23.01 -0.14
C THR A 87 -1.56 21.67 -0.88
N GLY A 88 -2.57 20.90 -0.50
CA GLY A 88 -2.88 19.61 -1.12
C GLY A 88 -2.07 18.42 -0.60
N LYS A 89 -1.13 18.62 0.33
CA LYS A 89 -0.44 17.54 1.06
C LYS A 89 -1.15 17.24 2.37
N MET A 90 -1.23 15.96 2.73
CA MET A 90 -1.83 15.50 3.98
C MET A 90 -0.79 15.16 5.05
N PHE A 91 0.45 14.88 4.64
CA PHE A 91 1.53 14.46 5.53
C PHE A 91 2.77 15.34 5.41
N GLY A 92 3.45 15.52 6.54
CA GLY A 92 4.75 16.17 6.64
C GLY A 92 5.85 15.26 6.11
N LYS A 93 6.83 15.85 5.42
CA LYS A 93 7.98 15.13 4.88
C LYS A 93 8.81 14.45 5.97
N VAL A 94 9.51 13.37 5.61
CA VAL A 94 10.55 12.78 6.46
C VAL A 94 11.74 13.74 6.55
N VAL A 95 12.28 13.92 7.75
CA VAL A 95 13.49 14.70 8.04
C VAL A 95 14.52 13.73 8.63
N GLU A 96 15.50 13.31 7.84
CA GLU A 96 16.47 12.26 8.24
C GLU A 96 17.37 12.73 9.39
N GLU A 97 17.67 14.03 9.44
CA GLU A 97 18.57 14.61 10.42
C GLU A 97 18.00 14.65 11.84
N CYS A 98 16.71 14.34 12.03
CA CYS A 98 16.03 14.46 13.32
C CYS A 98 16.07 13.21 14.21
N ASP A 99 16.84 12.19 13.81
CA ASP A 99 17.04 10.96 14.59
C ASP A 99 15.71 10.34 15.08
N ASP A 100 14.84 10.01 14.13
CA ASP A 100 13.49 9.47 14.40
C ASP A 100 12.70 10.34 15.39
N PHE A 101 12.66 11.65 15.11
CA PHE A 101 11.94 12.67 15.89
C PHE A 101 12.48 12.89 17.32
N GLN A 102 13.63 12.32 17.68
CA GLN A 102 14.27 12.57 18.98
C GLN A 102 14.98 13.92 19.01
N ASP A 103 15.53 14.39 17.89
CA ASP A 103 16.08 15.74 17.74
C ASP A 103 15.04 16.70 17.13
N GLY A 104 14.22 17.28 18.01
CA GLY A 104 13.24 18.29 17.64
C GLY A 104 13.86 19.55 17.00
N ARG A 105 15.10 19.90 17.34
CA ARG A 105 15.77 21.09 16.80
C ARG A 105 16.18 20.86 15.36
N ALA A 106 16.77 19.70 15.07
CA ALA A 106 17.08 19.28 13.71
C ALA A 106 15.81 19.16 12.87
N PHE A 107 14.72 18.61 13.42
CA PHE A 107 13.42 18.57 12.73
C PHE A 107 12.98 19.97 12.28
N ILE A 108 12.92 20.93 13.19
CA ILE A 108 12.46 22.29 12.87
C ILE A 108 13.42 23.00 11.91
N LYS A 109 14.74 22.89 12.13
CA LYS A 109 15.75 23.58 11.29
C LYS A 109 15.80 23.05 9.86
N ASN A 110 15.54 21.77 9.64
CA ASN A 110 15.55 21.15 8.31
C ASN A 110 14.16 21.19 7.62
N GLY A 111 13.28 22.07 8.11
CA GLY A 111 11.98 22.33 7.49
C GLY A 111 10.95 21.25 7.75
N GLY A 112 11.03 20.57 8.89
CA GLY A 112 9.98 19.70 9.40
C GLY A 112 8.64 20.43 9.46
N GLN A 113 7.56 19.71 9.18
CA GLN A 113 6.24 20.28 8.93
C GLN A 113 5.27 19.86 10.02
N ARG A 114 4.42 20.77 10.51
CA ARG A 114 3.37 20.45 11.48
C ARG A 114 2.28 19.56 10.85
N GLY A 115 1.64 18.70 11.62
CA GLY A 115 0.63 17.74 11.18
C GLY A 115 1.12 16.30 11.24
N ARG A 116 0.37 15.38 10.64
CA ARG A 116 0.74 13.94 10.57
C ARG A 116 2.00 13.78 9.74
N GLN A 117 2.91 12.89 10.11
CA GLN A 117 4.19 12.71 9.42
C GLN A 117 4.14 11.48 8.50
N LEU A 118 4.92 11.52 7.41
CA LEU A 118 5.14 10.33 6.58
C LEU A 118 5.94 9.27 7.35
N GLY A 119 6.99 9.69 8.05
CA GLY A 119 7.84 8.81 8.83
C GLY A 119 7.12 8.24 10.05
N ILE A 120 7.43 6.98 10.35
CA ILE A 120 6.94 6.24 11.52
C ILE A 120 8.11 5.85 12.42
N LEU A 121 7.82 5.58 13.68
CA LEU A 121 8.76 4.91 14.59
C LEU A 121 8.63 3.40 14.42
N ARG A 122 9.77 2.71 14.30
CA ARG A 122 9.85 1.25 14.26
C ARG A 122 10.13 0.71 15.66
N ASN A 123 10.37 -0.59 15.79
CA ASN A 123 10.71 -1.19 17.08
C ASN A 123 11.93 -0.50 17.72
N GLY A 124 11.77 -0.01 18.95
CA GLY A 124 12.81 0.75 19.63
C GLY A 124 12.31 1.51 20.85
N ILE A 125 13.20 2.25 21.50
CA ILE A 125 12.89 3.14 22.63
C ILE A 125 13.31 4.55 22.25
N TYR A 126 12.36 5.48 22.22
CA TYR A 126 12.53 6.82 21.68
C TYR A 126 12.30 7.89 22.76
N ARG A 127 13.25 8.81 22.91
CA ARG A 127 13.18 9.92 23.88
C ARG A 127 12.61 11.18 23.22
N ILE A 128 11.33 11.14 22.92
CA ILE A 128 10.66 12.17 22.12
C ILE A 128 10.18 13.35 22.97
N ASN A 129 10.35 14.56 22.46
CA ASN A 129 9.72 15.75 23.02
C ASN A 129 8.21 15.71 22.75
N THR A 130 7.41 15.21 23.71
CA THR A 130 5.95 15.04 23.53
C THR A 130 5.17 16.36 23.42
N LYS A 131 5.83 17.51 23.61
CA LYS A 131 5.24 18.82 23.34
C LYS A 131 5.39 19.21 21.88
N LEU A 132 6.48 18.80 21.24
CA LEU A 132 6.68 18.99 19.80
C LEU A 132 5.99 17.89 18.98
N PHE A 133 6.00 16.64 19.44
CA PHE A 133 5.43 15.51 18.72
C PHE A 133 4.43 14.75 19.56
N SER A 134 3.35 14.28 18.94
CA SER A 134 2.43 13.30 19.51
C SER A 134 2.68 11.96 18.82
N VAL A 135 2.75 10.88 19.58
CA VAL A 135 2.96 9.53 19.02
C VAL A 135 1.78 8.65 19.39
N GLU A 136 1.17 8.04 18.39
CA GLU A 136 0.14 7.02 18.54
C GLU A 136 0.75 5.65 18.23
N ILE A 137 0.72 4.74 19.19
CA ILE A 137 1.20 3.36 19.00
C ILE A 137 0.08 2.55 18.34
N SER A 138 0.38 1.97 17.19
CA SER A 138 -0.53 1.11 16.43
C SER A 138 0.10 -0.25 16.20
N LYS A 139 -0.71 -1.27 15.93
CA LYS A 139 -0.21 -2.61 15.60
C LYS A 139 0.36 -2.63 14.19
N ILE A 140 1.44 -3.41 14.01
CA ILE A 140 2.01 -3.69 12.70
C ILE A 140 0.96 -4.35 11.79
N THR A 141 0.98 -4.01 10.50
CA THR A 141 0.04 -4.63 9.55
C THR A 141 0.44 -6.08 9.34
N SER A 142 -0.48 -7.01 9.61
CA SER A 142 -0.28 -8.44 9.37
C SER A 142 -1.24 -8.96 8.30
N ILE A 143 -0.69 -9.57 7.27
CA ILE A 143 -1.43 -10.35 6.27
C ILE A 143 -1.24 -11.81 6.63
N TYR A 144 -2.34 -12.52 6.86
CA TYR A 144 -2.27 -13.91 7.33
C TYR A 144 -2.13 -14.89 6.17
N ASP A 145 -1.94 -16.17 6.50
CA ASP A 145 -2.01 -17.24 5.52
C ASP A 145 -3.37 -17.22 4.83
N TYR A 146 -3.38 -17.53 3.52
CA TYR A 146 -4.57 -17.53 2.69
C TYR A 146 -5.24 -16.18 2.46
N GLU A 147 -4.58 -15.07 2.78
CA GLU A 147 -5.03 -13.71 2.52
C GLU A 147 -4.04 -12.94 1.62
N ILE A 148 -4.55 -11.86 1.02
CA ILE A 148 -3.75 -10.77 0.44
C ILE A 148 -4.17 -9.44 1.06
N GLY A 149 -3.25 -8.48 1.09
CA GLY A 149 -3.53 -7.09 1.43
C GLY A 149 -3.67 -6.23 0.18
N LEU A 150 -4.88 -5.74 -0.08
CA LEU A 150 -5.14 -4.69 -1.06
C LEU A 150 -4.81 -3.34 -0.44
N VAL A 151 -4.06 -2.50 -1.15
CA VAL A 151 -3.54 -1.24 -0.62
C VAL A 151 -4.24 -0.05 -1.28
N GLU A 152 -4.70 0.89 -0.46
CA GLU A 152 -5.25 2.18 -0.88
C GLU A 152 -4.45 3.32 -0.24
N ALA A 153 -3.81 4.16 -1.06
CA ALA A 153 -3.04 5.31 -0.60
C ALA A 153 -3.93 6.54 -0.42
N LYS A 154 -3.86 7.22 0.73
CA LYS A 154 -4.67 8.43 1.02
C LYS A 154 -4.04 9.72 0.53
N ASP A 155 -2.72 9.73 0.33
CA ASP A 155 -1.96 10.85 -0.23
C ASP A 155 -1.06 10.33 -1.37
N GLY A 156 -0.57 11.23 -2.20
CA GLY A 156 0.15 10.92 -3.43
C GLY A 156 -0.28 11.83 -4.58
N LYS A 157 0.23 11.56 -5.78
CA LYS A 157 -0.24 12.26 -6.98
C LYS A 157 -1.72 11.93 -7.24
N PRO A 158 -2.54 12.88 -7.71
CA PRO A 158 -3.90 12.57 -8.10
C PRO A 158 -3.91 11.56 -9.25
N LEU A 159 -4.85 10.61 -9.21
CA LEU A 159 -5.06 9.69 -10.34
C LEU A 159 -5.37 10.47 -11.62
N PRO A 160 -4.83 10.05 -12.78
CA PRO A 160 -5.24 10.58 -14.07
C PRO A 160 -6.75 10.40 -14.27
N ILE A 161 -7.39 11.36 -14.93
CA ILE A 161 -8.83 11.29 -15.23
C ILE A 161 -9.11 10.02 -16.04
N GLY A 162 -10.12 9.25 -15.61
CA GLY A 162 -10.55 8.02 -16.28
C GLY A 162 -9.76 6.77 -15.91
N LYS A 163 -8.70 6.87 -15.11
CA LYS A 163 -8.00 5.71 -14.53
C LYS A 163 -8.54 5.38 -13.14
N THR A 164 -8.59 4.09 -12.81
CA THR A 164 -8.95 3.60 -11.47
C THR A 164 -7.69 3.30 -10.66
N PHE A 165 -6.63 2.87 -11.33
CA PHE A 165 -5.33 2.59 -10.73
C PHE A 165 -4.25 3.56 -11.23
N GLY A 166 -3.34 3.91 -10.33
CA GLY A 166 -2.10 4.59 -10.69
C GLY A 166 -1.02 3.59 -11.05
N ASP A 167 0.01 4.03 -11.76
CA ASP A 167 1.17 3.19 -12.03
C ASP A 167 1.85 2.83 -10.69
N ALA A 168 2.30 1.58 -10.56
CA ALA A 168 2.99 1.12 -9.38
C ALA A 168 4.37 1.80 -9.25
N VAL A 169 4.82 1.97 -8.01
CA VAL A 169 6.14 2.53 -7.70
C VAL A 169 6.87 1.65 -6.71
N GLU A 170 8.18 1.53 -6.89
CA GLU A 170 9.02 0.83 -5.91
C GLU A 170 9.06 1.62 -4.60
N CYS A 171 8.67 0.95 -3.51
CA CYS A 171 8.54 1.55 -2.18
C CYS A 171 8.60 0.49 -1.06
N ASN A 172 9.33 -0.60 -1.30
CA ASN A 172 9.51 -1.68 -0.33
C ASN A 172 8.20 -2.15 0.33
N ASN A 173 7.22 -2.57 -0.48
CA ASN A 173 5.91 -3.04 -0.03
C ASN A 173 5.18 -2.03 0.88
N PHE A 174 5.27 -0.74 0.53
CA PHE A 174 4.64 0.38 1.25
C PHE A 174 5.20 0.63 2.66
N GLU A 175 6.33 0.01 3.01
CA GLU A 175 7.08 0.31 4.24
C GLU A 175 8.07 1.48 4.08
N ASP A 176 8.23 1.99 2.86
CA ASP A 176 8.98 3.22 2.58
C ASP A 176 8.04 4.29 1.99
N GLU A 177 7.39 5.04 2.88
CA GLU A 177 6.45 6.10 2.54
C GLU A 177 7.13 7.23 1.74
N LYS A 178 8.40 7.49 2.04
CA LYS A 178 9.20 8.52 1.36
C LYS A 178 9.44 8.11 -0.09
N ALA A 179 9.87 6.87 -0.34
CA ALA A 179 10.05 6.33 -1.68
C ALA A 179 8.73 6.34 -2.46
N PHE A 180 7.61 5.94 -1.83
CA PHE A 180 6.30 5.99 -2.48
C PHE A 180 5.96 7.39 -3.00
N ILE A 181 6.07 8.41 -2.14
CA ILE A 181 5.76 9.79 -2.52
C ILE A 181 6.76 10.34 -3.56
N ASN A 182 8.05 10.09 -3.36
CA ASN A 182 9.12 10.64 -4.23
C ASN A 182 9.13 10.00 -5.62
N ASN A 183 8.85 8.70 -5.71
CA ASN A 183 8.73 7.98 -6.98
C ASN A 183 7.41 8.30 -7.70
N GLY A 184 6.55 9.13 -7.10
CA GLY A 184 5.34 9.62 -7.73
C GLY A 184 4.14 8.70 -7.58
N GLY A 185 4.09 7.92 -6.50
CA GLY A 185 2.96 7.09 -6.15
C GLY A 185 1.64 7.86 -6.16
N TYR A 186 0.59 7.23 -6.66
CA TYR A 186 -0.72 7.82 -6.82
C TYR A 186 -1.58 7.60 -5.58
N ARG A 187 -2.39 8.59 -5.20
CA ARG A 187 -3.45 8.38 -4.22
C ARG A 187 -4.53 7.46 -4.82
N GLY A 188 -5.19 6.62 -4.01
CA GLY A 188 -6.23 5.68 -4.44
C GLY A 188 -5.76 4.23 -4.40
N GLN A 189 -6.48 3.34 -5.09
CA GLN A 189 -6.18 1.91 -5.14
C GLN A 189 -4.84 1.66 -5.83
N GLN A 190 -4.04 0.75 -5.28
CA GLN A 190 -2.73 0.38 -5.80
C GLN A 190 -2.79 -0.97 -6.53
N LEU A 191 -1.95 -1.13 -7.56
CA LEU A 191 -1.82 -2.39 -8.31
C LEU A 191 -1.14 -3.49 -7.48
N LYS A 192 -0.09 -3.13 -6.75
CA LYS A 192 0.70 -4.06 -5.94
C LYS A 192 -0.09 -4.50 -4.71
N ILE A 193 -0.13 -5.80 -4.48
CA ILE A 193 -0.73 -6.42 -3.29
C ILE A 193 0.35 -6.75 -2.26
N LEU A 194 -0.06 -6.87 -1.00
CA LEU A 194 0.74 -7.47 0.06
C LEU A 194 0.42 -8.96 0.14
N THR A 195 1.45 -9.79 0.23
CA THR A 195 1.31 -11.23 0.50
C THR A 195 1.43 -11.48 2.00
N THR A 196 1.37 -12.74 2.42
CA THR A 196 1.50 -13.12 3.84
C THR A 196 2.79 -12.56 4.44
N GLY A 197 2.67 -11.90 5.59
CA GLY A 197 3.78 -11.24 6.25
C GLY A 197 3.36 -10.18 7.27
N LYS A 198 4.35 -9.58 7.93
CA LYS A 198 4.19 -8.43 8.80
C LYS A 198 4.91 -7.23 8.19
N TYR A 199 4.23 -6.09 8.12
CA TYR A 199 4.70 -4.88 7.44
C TYR A 199 4.52 -3.66 8.34
N ALA A 200 5.60 -2.93 8.59
CA ALA A 200 5.56 -1.67 9.32
C ALA A 200 5.14 -0.54 8.35
N ILE A 201 3.84 -0.51 8.08
CA ILE A 201 3.20 0.43 7.16
C ILE A 201 2.58 1.56 7.97
N ASN A 202 2.82 2.80 7.55
CA ASN A 202 2.04 3.94 8.02
C ASN A 202 0.54 3.78 7.65
N THR A 203 -0.26 3.24 8.57
CA THR A 203 -1.70 2.98 8.38
C THR A 203 -2.54 4.25 8.24
N GLU A 204 -1.94 5.40 8.54
CA GLU A 204 -2.54 6.70 8.27
C GLU A 204 -2.49 7.03 6.79
N LEU A 205 -1.36 6.77 6.14
CA LEU A 205 -1.13 6.99 4.71
C LEU A 205 -1.77 5.88 3.87
N PHE A 206 -1.57 4.61 4.24
CA PHE A 206 -2.06 3.46 3.49
C PHE A 206 -3.16 2.74 4.26
N LYS A 207 -4.31 2.53 3.62
CA LYS A 207 -5.37 1.68 4.12
C LYS A 207 -5.19 0.29 3.52
N ILE A 208 -5.13 -0.72 4.39
CA ILE A 208 -4.97 -2.12 3.98
C ILE A 208 -6.30 -2.85 4.15
N LYS A 209 -6.80 -3.43 3.06
CA LYS A 209 -7.99 -4.29 3.05
C LYS A 209 -7.53 -5.73 2.81
N ARG A 210 -7.70 -6.58 3.82
CA ARG A 210 -7.42 -8.02 3.71
C ARG A 210 -8.58 -8.72 3.02
N VAL A 211 -8.27 -9.58 2.06
CA VAL A 211 -9.24 -10.43 1.36
C VAL A 211 -8.65 -11.82 1.18
N GLU A 212 -9.50 -12.82 1.09
CA GLU A 212 -9.09 -14.21 0.84
C GLU A 212 -8.46 -14.37 -0.55
N LEU A 213 -7.53 -15.32 -0.66
CA LEU A 213 -6.98 -15.74 -1.94
C LEU A 213 -8.05 -16.36 -2.85
N ILE A 214 -7.83 -16.24 -4.16
CA ILE A 214 -8.68 -16.92 -5.13
C ILE A 214 -8.27 -18.39 -5.17
N LYS A 215 -9.19 -19.27 -4.78
CA LYS A 215 -9.03 -20.72 -4.88
C LYS A 215 -9.85 -21.25 -6.06
N ILE A 216 -9.17 -21.80 -7.06
CA ILE A 216 -9.80 -22.54 -8.16
C ILE A 216 -9.67 -24.03 -7.86
N ARG A 217 -10.80 -24.76 -7.79
CA ARG A 217 -10.78 -26.20 -7.50
C ARG A 217 -10.27 -27.00 -8.70
N VAL A 218 -9.87 -28.24 -8.47
CA VAL A 218 -9.35 -29.16 -9.51
C VAL A 218 -10.33 -29.35 -10.67
N ASN A 219 -11.62 -29.29 -10.39
CA ASN A 219 -12.69 -29.42 -11.38
C ASN A 219 -13.27 -28.07 -11.83
N GLU A 220 -12.54 -26.97 -11.65
CA GLU A 220 -12.96 -25.62 -12.01
C GLU A 220 -11.85 -24.91 -12.80
N VAL A 221 -12.24 -23.84 -13.49
CA VAL A 221 -11.35 -22.86 -14.11
C VAL A 221 -11.80 -21.45 -13.72
N GLY A 222 -10.88 -20.51 -13.56
CA GLY A 222 -11.19 -19.10 -13.29
C GLY A 222 -11.29 -18.30 -14.58
N LEU A 223 -12.48 -17.77 -14.88
CA LEU A 223 -12.68 -16.76 -15.93
C LEU A 223 -12.41 -15.36 -15.37
N VAL A 224 -11.68 -14.53 -16.10
CA VAL A 224 -11.22 -13.22 -15.59
C VAL A 224 -11.90 -12.08 -16.33
N GLU A 225 -12.34 -11.09 -15.58
CA GLU A 225 -12.77 -9.78 -16.06
C GLU A 225 -11.87 -8.70 -15.44
N ALA A 226 -11.18 -7.92 -16.27
CA ALA A 226 -10.34 -6.82 -15.83
C ALA A 226 -11.16 -5.51 -15.76
N ARG A 227 -11.11 -4.82 -14.63
CA ARG A 227 -11.86 -3.56 -14.40
C ARG A 227 -11.15 -2.32 -14.93
N ASP A 228 -9.84 -2.41 -15.16
CA ASP A 228 -9.02 -1.33 -15.69
C ASP A 228 -8.01 -1.90 -16.70
N GLY A 229 -7.40 -1.03 -17.49
CA GLY A 229 -6.55 -1.38 -18.63
C GLY A 229 -6.91 -0.56 -19.86
N GLN A 230 -6.22 -0.84 -20.96
CA GLN A 230 -6.52 -0.21 -22.24
C GLN A 230 -7.98 -0.48 -22.65
N PRO A 231 -8.64 0.47 -23.33
CA PRO A 231 -9.98 0.24 -23.84
C PRO A 231 -9.99 -0.94 -24.81
N LEU A 232 -11.03 -1.76 -24.71
CA LEU A 232 -11.23 -2.86 -25.65
C LEU A 232 -11.55 -2.28 -27.05
N PRO A 233 -10.84 -2.70 -28.12
CA PRO A 233 -11.12 -2.24 -29.47
C PRO A 233 -12.57 -2.51 -29.88
N LEU A 234 -13.15 -1.59 -30.66
CA LEU A 234 -14.53 -1.73 -31.13
C LEU A 234 -14.71 -3.05 -31.89
N GLY A 235 -15.73 -3.83 -31.51
CA GLY A 235 -16.04 -5.11 -32.13
C GLY A 235 -15.30 -6.32 -31.54
N GLN A 236 -14.41 -6.14 -30.57
CA GLN A 236 -13.84 -7.25 -29.80
C GLN A 236 -14.65 -7.48 -28.52
N ASN A 237 -14.77 -8.74 -28.10
CA ASN A 237 -15.45 -9.11 -26.85
C ASN A 237 -14.49 -9.46 -25.71
N PHE A 238 -13.23 -9.76 -26.03
CA PHE A 238 -12.23 -10.19 -25.07
C PHE A 238 -10.93 -9.41 -25.19
N GLY A 239 -10.34 -9.06 -24.05
CA GLY A 239 -9.00 -8.53 -23.95
C GLY A 239 -7.97 -9.56 -24.39
N LYS A 240 -6.96 -9.09 -25.11
CA LYS A 240 -5.81 -9.90 -25.53
C LYS A 240 -5.07 -10.48 -24.33
N VAL A 241 -4.42 -11.63 -24.52
CA VAL A 241 -3.52 -12.18 -23.51
C VAL A 241 -2.25 -11.34 -23.45
N VAL A 242 -1.80 -11.08 -22.23
CA VAL A 242 -0.52 -10.42 -21.95
C VAL A 242 0.22 -11.20 -20.88
N GLU A 243 1.55 -11.17 -20.94
CA GLU A 243 2.38 -11.78 -19.92
C GLU A 243 2.21 -11.04 -18.58
N CYS A 244 1.61 -11.71 -17.59
CA CYS A 244 1.29 -11.12 -16.28
C CYS A 244 1.21 -12.18 -15.16
N GLY A 245 1.87 -13.33 -15.34
CA GLY A 245 1.87 -14.40 -14.35
C GLY A 245 0.46 -14.91 -14.00
N THR A 246 -0.40 -15.07 -15.01
CA THR A 246 -1.80 -15.50 -14.83
C THR A 246 -2.57 -14.56 -13.89
N PHE A 247 -2.50 -13.26 -14.17
CA PHE A 247 -3.16 -12.17 -13.42
C PHE A 247 -2.68 -11.99 -11.96
N GLN A 248 -1.62 -12.68 -11.54
CA GLN A 248 -0.99 -12.45 -10.24
C GLN A 248 -0.04 -11.25 -10.24
N ASP A 249 0.37 -10.78 -11.42
CA ASP A 249 1.13 -9.55 -11.59
C ASP A 249 0.28 -8.46 -12.29
N ALA A 250 -0.44 -7.69 -11.46
CA ALA A 250 -1.29 -6.59 -11.91
C ALA A 250 -0.50 -5.45 -12.59
N GLU A 251 0.76 -5.24 -12.17
CA GLU A 251 1.62 -4.22 -12.78
C GLU A 251 2.03 -4.64 -14.19
N ALA A 252 2.49 -5.89 -14.35
CA ALA A 252 2.82 -6.44 -15.66
C ALA A 252 1.61 -6.43 -16.61
N PHE A 253 0.41 -6.75 -16.11
CA PHE A 253 -0.81 -6.66 -16.91
C PHE A 253 -1.02 -5.28 -17.51
N ILE A 254 -0.97 -4.22 -16.68
CA ILE A 254 -1.16 -2.84 -17.16
C ILE A 254 -0.01 -2.42 -18.08
N LYS A 255 1.24 -2.71 -17.70
CA LYS A 255 2.45 -2.33 -18.44
C LYS A 255 2.53 -2.98 -19.83
N ASN A 256 2.11 -4.24 -19.94
CA ASN A 256 2.10 -4.99 -21.20
C ASN A 256 0.87 -4.70 -22.07
N GLY A 257 0.06 -3.69 -21.69
CA GLY A 257 -1.08 -3.22 -22.46
C GLY A 257 -2.30 -4.14 -22.34
N GLY A 258 -2.49 -4.75 -21.17
CA GLY A 258 -3.72 -5.46 -20.82
C GLY A 258 -4.95 -4.57 -21.00
N GLN A 259 -6.05 -5.19 -21.41
CA GLN A 259 -7.28 -4.50 -21.78
C GLN A 259 -8.37 -4.74 -20.75
N GLN A 260 -9.21 -3.74 -20.50
CA GLN A 260 -10.38 -3.91 -19.64
C GLN A 260 -11.43 -4.83 -20.27
N GLY A 261 -12.31 -5.42 -19.46
CA GLY A 261 -13.37 -6.35 -19.87
C GLY A 261 -13.00 -7.83 -19.68
N ASN A 262 -13.74 -8.72 -20.32
CA ASN A 262 -13.51 -10.16 -20.25
C ASN A 262 -12.14 -10.52 -20.87
N GLN A 263 -11.42 -11.46 -20.28
CA GLN A 263 -10.09 -11.85 -20.75
C GLN A 263 -10.12 -13.20 -21.47
N LEU A 264 -9.25 -13.38 -22.47
CA LEU A 264 -9.05 -14.68 -23.13
C LEU A 264 -8.33 -15.70 -22.23
N ALA A 265 -7.38 -15.22 -21.42
CA ALA A 265 -6.63 -16.09 -20.53
C ALA A 265 -7.49 -16.53 -19.34
N ILE A 266 -7.34 -17.80 -18.99
CA ILE A 266 -8.02 -18.45 -17.87
C ILE A 266 -7.04 -18.72 -16.73
N ILE A 267 -7.55 -18.86 -15.51
CA ILE A 267 -6.78 -19.24 -14.34
C ILE A 267 -6.95 -20.75 -14.09
N PRO A 268 -5.87 -21.54 -14.04
CA PRO A 268 -5.95 -22.98 -13.79
C PRO A 268 -6.28 -23.28 -12.31
N PRO A 269 -6.63 -24.54 -11.98
CA PRO A 269 -6.76 -24.99 -10.60
C PRO A 269 -5.56 -24.61 -9.72
N GLY A 270 -5.82 -24.15 -8.50
CA GLY A 270 -4.78 -23.70 -7.58
C GLY A 270 -5.22 -22.59 -6.64
N ILE A 271 -4.25 -22.04 -5.91
CA ILE A 271 -4.41 -20.87 -5.05
C ILE A 271 -3.65 -19.73 -5.71
N HIS A 272 -4.32 -18.58 -5.90
CA HIS A 272 -3.81 -17.47 -6.69
C HIS A 272 -3.87 -16.15 -5.91
N TYR A 273 -2.79 -15.38 -6.00
CA TYR A 273 -2.60 -14.09 -5.34
C TYR A 273 -2.99 -12.95 -6.29
N ILE A 274 -4.29 -12.70 -6.42
CA ILE A 274 -4.83 -11.81 -7.46
C ILE A 274 -5.37 -10.54 -6.83
N ASN A 275 -5.00 -9.37 -7.36
CA ASN A 275 -5.61 -8.11 -6.98
C ASN A 275 -7.11 -8.11 -7.37
N THR A 276 -7.98 -8.40 -6.41
CA THR A 276 -9.43 -8.52 -6.64
C THR A 276 -10.13 -7.18 -6.87
N GLU A 277 -9.42 -6.06 -6.74
CA GLU A 277 -9.95 -4.75 -7.13
C GLU A 277 -9.73 -4.51 -8.63
N LEU A 278 -8.64 -5.01 -9.21
CA LEU A 278 -8.38 -4.95 -10.64
C LEU A 278 -9.09 -6.08 -11.40
N PHE A 279 -9.04 -7.30 -10.88
CA PHE A 279 -9.58 -8.49 -11.55
C PHE A 279 -10.75 -9.08 -10.79
N LYS A 280 -11.83 -9.36 -11.51
CA LYS A 280 -12.95 -10.17 -11.03
C LYS A 280 -12.79 -11.58 -11.60
N VAL A 281 -12.70 -12.57 -10.71
CA VAL A 281 -12.57 -13.98 -11.11
C VAL A 281 -13.89 -14.72 -10.88
N HIS A 282 -14.34 -15.45 -11.89
CA HIS A 282 -15.52 -16.32 -11.81
C HIS A 282 -15.07 -17.77 -11.97
N ASN A 283 -15.19 -18.55 -10.90
CA ASN A 283 -14.96 -20.00 -10.96
C ASN A 283 -16.11 -20.67 -11.71
N VAL A 284 -15.78 -21.43 -12.75
CA VAL A 284 -16.75 -22.24 -13.50
C VAL A 284 -16.29 -23.69 -13.54
N PRO A 285 -17.20 -24.67 -13.48
CA PRO A 285 -16.81 -26.08 -13.54
C PRO A 285 -16.20 -26.42 -14.90
N LEU A 286 -15.23 -27.33 -14.90
CA LEU A 286 -14.72 -27.94 -16.11
C LEU A 286 -15.82 -28.78 -16.77
N ILE A 287 -15.82 -28.77 -18.10
CA ILE A 287 -16.67 -29.63 -18.90
C ILE A 287 -15.96 -30.99 -18.99
N ASN A 288 -16.66 -32.06 -18.60
CA ASN A 288 -16.20 -33.44 -18.72
C ASN A 288 -17.13 -34.17 -19.68
N ILE A 289 -16.59 -34.66 -20.80
CA ILE A 289 -17.34 -35.45 -21.77
C ILE A 289 -17.31 -36.91 -21.32
N ARG A 290 -18.47 -37.45 -20.92
CA ARG A 290 -18.52 -38.82 -20.38
C ARG A 290 -18.32 -39.84 -21.49
N SER A 291 -17.91 -41.05 -21.10
CA SER A 291 -17.88 -42.21 -22.00
C SER A 291 -19.19 -42.36 -22.75
N GLY A 292 -19.11 -42.40 -24.08
CA GLY A 292 -20.26 -42.52 -24.99
C GLY A 292 -20.95 -41.21 -25.36
N GLU A 293 -20.49 -40.07 -24.82
CA GLU A 293 -20.93 -38.73 -25.18
C GLU A 293 -19.95 -38.06 -26.16
N ILE A 294 -20.41 -37.06 -26.91
CA ILE A 294 -19.57 -36.16 -27.70
C ILE A 294 -19.88 -34.72 -27.31
N GLY A 295 -18.85 -33.88 -27.26
CA GLY A 295 -19.01 -32.44 -27.05
C GLY A 295 -19.14 -31.69 -28.37
N LEU A 296 -20.21 -30.91 -28.51
CA LEU A 296 -20.40 -29.98 -29.62
C LEU A 296 -20.10 -28.56 -29.16
N VAL A 297 -19.24 -27.86 -29.88
CA VAL A 297 -18.80 -26.51 -29.51
C VAL A 297 -19.48 -25.46 -30.40
N ILE A 298 -19.93 -24.38 -29.77
CA ILE A 298 -20.42 -23.17 -30.45
C ILE A 298 -19.56 -22.00 -29.96
N ALA A 299 -18.69 -21.50 -30.83
CA ALA A 299 -17.87 -20.33 -30.51
C ALA A 299 -18.74 -19.07 -30.62
N GLN A 300 -18.73 -18.24 -29.57
CA GLN A 300 -19.45 -16.96 -29.54
C GLN A 300 -18.64 -15.82 -30.16
N ASP A 301 -17.37 -16.07 -30.47
CA ASP A 301 -16.44 -15.10 -31.05
C ASP A 301 -15.51 -15.79 -32.06
N GLY A 302 -14.88 -15.00 -32.92
CA GLY A 302 -14.04 -15.43 -34.03
C GLY A 302 -14.49 -14.83 -35.36
N ALA A 303 -13.74 -15.15 -36.41
CA ALA A 303 -14.03 -14.67 -37.75
C ALA A 303 -15.44 -15.10 -38.21
N GLU A 304 -16.09 -14.25 -39.01
CA GLU A 304 -17.39 -14.58 -39.59
C GLU A 304 -17.31 -15.80 -40.50
N LEU A 305 -18.39 -16.57 -40.52
CA LEU A 305 -18.56 -17.68 -41.45
C LEU A 305 -18.74 -17.12 -42.87
N PRO A 306 -17.97 -17.61 -43.87
CA PRO A 306 -18.23 -17.32 -45.27
C PRO A 306 -19.68 -17.60 -45.67
N PRO A 307 -20.26 -16.83 -46.61
CA PRO A 307 -21.62 -17.06 -47.09
C PRO A 307 -21.82 -18.51 -47.55
N GLY A 308 -22.86 -19.17 -47.04
CA GLY A 308 -23.19 -20.57 -47.34
C GLY A 308 -22.47 -21.61 -46.48
N GLN A 309 -21.51 -21.21 -45.63
CA GLN A 309 -20.86 -22.11 -44.69
C GLN A 309 -21.70 -22.27 -43.39
N ILE A 310 -22.03 -23.51 -43.04
CA ILE A 310 -22.87 -23.81 -41.85
C ILE A 310 -22.04 -24.12 -40.61
N LEU A 311 -20.87 -24.75 -40.77
CA LEU A 311 -19.98 -25.14 -39.67
C LEU A 311 -18.62 -24.48 -39.82
N ALA A 312 -18.10 -23.93 -38.74
CA ALA A 312 -16.78 -23.32 -38.62
C ALA A 312 -15.65 -24.34 -38.81
N LYS A 313 -14.54 -23.91 -39.42
CA LYS A 313 -13.35 -24.75 -39.61
C LYS A 313 -12.74 -25.16 -38.26
N ALA A 314 -12.15 -26.35 -38.22
CA ALA A 314 -11.33 -26.76 -37.10
C ALA A 314 -9.98 -26.04 -37.15
N VAL A 315 -9.50 -25.57 -36.00
CA VAL A 315 -8.18 -24.95 -35.82
C VAL A 315 -7.50 -25.59 -34.61
N ASP A 316 -6.17 -25.62 -34.63
CA ASP A 316 -5.42 -26.10 -33.47
C ASP A 316 -5.55 -25.11 -32.31
N CYS A 317 -6.08 -25.56 -31.17
CA CYS A 317 -6.39 -24.71 -30.02
C CYS A 317 -6.52 -25.51 -28.72
N ASP A 318 -5.86 -26.68 -28.64
CA ASP A 318 -5.92 -27.58 -27.50
C ASP A 318 -7.37 -27.89 -27.07
N ASN A 319 -8.17 -28.41 -28.01
CA ASN A 319 -9.58 -28.75 -27.75
C ASN A 319 -10.40 -27.59 -27.15
N PHE A 320 -10.19 -26.37 -27.67
CA PHE A 320 -10.82 -25.12 -27.21
C PHE A 320 -10.45 -24.69 -25.77
N GLN A 321 -9.44 -25.31 -25.16
CA GLN A 321 -8.90 -24.88 -23.87
C GLN A 321 -8.01 -23.63 -24.01
N ASN A 322 -7.45 -23.40 -25.20
CA ASN A 322 -6.66 -22.22 -25.50
C ASN A 322 -7.40 -21.27 -26.46
N ALA A 323 -8.16 -20.33 -25.90
CA ALA A 323 -8.94 -19.35 -26.66
C ALA A 323 -8.06 -18.40 -27.48
N GLU A 324 -6.86 -18.07 -27.01
CA GLU A 324 -5.92 -17.25 -27.77
C GLU A 324 -5.43 -17.98 -29.03
N ALA A 325 -5.02 -19.25 -28.89
CA ALA A 325 -4.64 -20.07 -30.03
C ALA A 325 -5.79 -20.23 -31.03
N PHE A 326 -7.03 -20.41 -30.54
CA PHE A 326 -8.22 -20.47 -31.39
C PHE A 326 -8.36 -19.23 -32.28
N LEU A 327 -8.28 -18.03 -31.69
CA LEU A 327 -8.40 -16.78 -32.44
C LEU A 327 -7.19 -16.52 -33.36
N ASN A 328 -5.98 -16.75 -32.88
CA ASN A 328 -4.75 -16.54 -33.64
C ASN A 328 -4.65 -17.47 -34.87
N ASN A 329 -5.18 -18.69 -34.77
CA ASN A 329 -5.25 -19.63 -35.88
C ASN A 329 -6.47 -19.40 -36.81
N GLY A 330 -7.18 -18.28 -36.61
CA GLY A 330 -8.31 -17.85 -37.43
C GLY A 330 -9.58 -18.64 -37.19
N GLY A 331 -9.84 -19.05 -35.94
CA GLY A 331 -11.09 -19.66 -35.50
C GLY A 331 -12.30 -18.82 -35.90
N GLN A 332 -13.40 -19.50 -36.22
CA GLN A 332 -14.63 -18.88 -36.71
C GLN A 332 -15.73 -19.00 -35.67
N GLN A 333 -16.55 -17.96 -35.52
CA GLN A 333 -17.73 -18.01 -34.65
C GLN A 333 -18.79 -19.00 -35.19
N GLY A 334 -19.69 -19.46 -34.32
CA GLY A 334 -20.75 -20.41 -34.65
C GLY A 334 -20.42 -21.87 -34.33
N LYS A 335 -21.19 -22.80 -34.91
CA LYS A 335 -21.06 -24.25 -34.66
C LYS A 335 -19.75 -24.78 -35.25
N GLN A 336 -18.94 -25.47 -34.44
CA GLN A 336 -17.63 -25.95 -34.86
C GLN A 336 -17.71 -27.31 -35.56
N ARG A 337 -16.83 -27.54 -36.56
CA ARG A 337 -16.64 -28.88 -37.16
C ARG A 337 -15.90 -29.85 -36.24
N ALA A 338 -15.03 -29.33 -35.38
CA ALA A 338 -14.34 -30.15 -34.39
C ALA A 338 -15.33 -30.62 -33.32
N ILE A 339 -15.17 -31.88 -32.89
CA ILE A 339 -15.93 -32.48 -31.79
C ILE A 339 -14.97 -32.76 -30.65
N LEU A 340 -15.47 -32.64 -29.42
CA LEU A 340 -14.75 -33.09 -28.24
C LEU A 340 -15.09 -34.56 -27.99
N THR A 341 -14.07 -35.37 -27.78
CA THR A 341 -14.20 -36.78 -27.38
C THR A 341 -14.16 -36.89 -25.86
N GLU A 342 -14.39 -38.09 -25.33
CA GLU A 342 -14.27 -38.40 -23.91
C GLU A 342 -12.97 -37.86 -23.29
N GLY A 343 -13.08 -37.23 -22.12
CA GLY A 343 -11.99 -36.53 -21.42
C GLY A 343 -12.47 -35.30 -20.67
#